data_AF-A0A7V9SEB5-F1
#
_entry.id   AF-A0A7V9SEB5-F1
#
_cell.length_a   1.000
_cell.length_b   1.000
_cell.length_c   1.000
_cell.angle_alpha   90.00
_cell.angle_beta   90.00
_cell.angle_gamma   90.00
#
_symmetry.space_group_name_H-M   'P 1'
#
loop_
_entity.id
_entity.type
_entity.pdbx_description
1 polymer ?
#
loop_
_entity_poly.entity_id
_entity_poly.type
_entity_poly.pdbx_seq_one_letter_code
_entity_poly.pdbx_strand_id
1 'polypeptide(L)'
;MKVAVAGKGGSGKTTIAGTLARVLARETGGVLAIDADPNPNLAVSLGLDRVKADAIEPVPHSFSHHGKNADGAYSVELDVTPEDIVARYGKAAPDGVTLLLIGRVEPHQAGAG
;
A
#
# COMPACT_ATOMS: atom_id res chain seq x y z
N MET A 1 -6.66 -0.07 -14.72
CA MET A 1 -7.45 -1.09 -13.99
C MET A 1 -7.28 -0.86 -12.49
N LYS A 2 -8.29 -1.16 -11.66
CA LYS A 2 -8.19 -1.10 -10.18
C LYS A 2 -8.68 -2.44 -9.60
N VAL A 3 -7.93 -3.03 -8.69
CA VAL A 3 -8.24 -4.32 -8.06
C VAL A 3 -8.08 -4.19 -6.55
N ALA A 4 -9.05 -4.69 -5.78
CA ALA A 4 -8.96 -4.81 -4.34
C ALA A 4 -9.04 -6.30 -3.95
N VAL A 5 -8.14 -6.73 -3.06
CA VAL A 5 -8.09 -8.12 -2.58
C VAL A 5 -8.42 -8.13 -1.09
N ALA A 6 -9.53 -8.78 -0.72
CA ALA A 6 -10.04 -8.85 0.65
C ALA A 6 -10.37 -10.30 1.05
N GLY A 7 -10.50 -10.56 2.35
CA GLY A 7 -10.69 -11.91 2.90
C GLY A 7 -10.13 -12.10 4.32
N LYS A 8 -10.41 -13.26 4.92
CA LYS A 8 -10.03 -13.58 6.31
C LYS A 8 -8.50 -13.65 6.51
N GLY A 9 -8.04 -13.49 7.75
CA GLY A 9 -6.64 -13.79 8.11
C GLY A 9 -6.25 -15.20 7.70
N GLY A 10 -5.08 -15.37 7.10
CA GLY A 10 -4.57 -16.66 6.62
C GLY A 10 -5.14 -17.17 5.29
N SER A 11 -6.07 -16.46 4.64
CA SER A 11 -6.67 -16.93 3.36
C SER A 11 -5.79 -16.76 2.12
N GLY A 12 -4.50 -16.40 2.27
CA GLY A 12 -3.56 -16.25 1.16
C GLY A 12 -3.65 -14.94 0.37
N LYS A 13 -4.34 -13.91 0.88
CA LYS A 13 -4.54 -12.62 0.18
C LYS A 13 -3.25 -11.99 -0.31
N THR A 14 -2.27 -11.84 0.58
CA THR A 14 -0.99 -11.17 0.28
C THR A 14 -0.22 -11.94 -0.79
N THR A 15 -0.27 -13.27 -0.75
CA THR A 15 0.33 -14.14 -1.77
C THR A 15 -0.33 -13.96 -3.14
N ILE A 16 -1.66 -13.93 -3.18
CA ILE A 16 -2.43 -13.71 -4.42
C ILE A 16 -2.20 -12.29 -4.95
N ALA A 17 -2.27 -11.28 -4.09
CA ALA A 17 -2.05 -9.89 -4.45
C ALA A 17 -0.63 -9.66 -5.02
N GLY A 18 0.39 -10.23 -4.37
CA GLY A 18 1.78 -10.18 -4.85
C GLY A 18 1.93 -10.85 -6.22
N THR A 19 1.44 -12.09 -6.36
CA THR A 19 1.49 -12.81 -7.64
C THR A 19 0.78 -12.05 -8.76
N LEU A 20 -0.44 -11.57 -8.48
CA LEU A 20 -1.24 -10.84 -9.45
C LEU A 20 -0.55 -9.54 -9.88
N ALA A 21 -0.02 -8.76 -8.94
CA ALA A 21 0.68 -7.51 -9.24
C ALA A 21 1.89 -7.75 -10.16
N ARG A 22 2.65 -8.82 -9.92
CA ARG A 22 3.84 -9.19 -10.70
C ARG A 22 3.50 -9.64 -12.12
N VAL A 23 2.48 -10.48 -12.25
CA VAL A 23 2.00 -10.94 -13.57
C VAL A 23 1.49 -9.76 -14.38
N LEU A 24 0.61 -8.94 -13.80
CA LEU A 24 0.05 -7.77 -14.48
C LEU A 24 1.13 -6.75 -14.85
N ALA A 25 2.10 -6.48 -13.97
CA ALA A 25 3.15 -5.50 -14.27
C ALA A 25 4.00 -5.89 -15.48
N ARG A 26 4.27 -7.19 -15.66
CA ARG A 26 4.97 -7.71 -16.86
C ARG A 26 4.17 -7.52 -18.14
N GLU A 27 2.85 -7.59 -18.06
CA GLU A 27 1.95 -7.50 -19.23
C GLU A 27 1.61 -6.04 -19.58
N THR A 28 1.45 -5.17 -18.58
CA THR A 28 0.94 -3.81 -18.77
C THR A 28 2.01 -2.73 -18.71
N GLY A 29 3.27 -3.09 -18.45
CA GLY A 29 4.39 -2.14 -18.33
C GLY A 29 4.50 -1.46 -16.95
N GLY A 30 3.72 -1.92 -15.97
CA GLY A 30 3.85 -1.50 -14.56
C GLY A 30 2.57 -1.62 -13.76
N VAL A 31 2.71 -1.79 -12.44
CA VAL A 31 1.60 -1.81 -11.46
C VAL A 31 1.99 -1.01 -10.22
N LEU A 32 1.07 -0.17 -9.75
CA LEU A 32 1.13 0.38 -8.40
C LEU A 32 0.43 -0.59 -7.43
N ALA A 33 1.20 -1.22 -6.56
CA ALA A 33 0.71 -2.07 -5.48
C ALA A 33 0.63 -1.25 -4.20
N ILE A 34 -0.48 -1.40 -3.46
CA ILE A 34 -0.72 -0.69 -2.20
C ILE A 34 -0.95 -1.76 -1.12
N ASP A 35 -0.10 -1.79 -0.10
CA ASP A 35 -0.30 -2.61 1.09
C ASP A 35 -0.85 -1.73 2.21
N ALA A 36 -2.08 -2.01 2.61
CA ALA A 36 -2.78 -1.32 3.69
C ALA A 36 -3.01 -2.24 4.90
N ASP A 37 -2.28 -3.37 4.98
CA ASP A 37 -2.32 -4.26 6.15
C ASP A 37 -1.50 -3.64 7.29
N PRO A 38 -2.02 -3.63 8.55
CA PRO A 38 -1.27 -3.15 9.71
C PRO A 38 0.04 -3.92 9.96
N ASN A 39 0.14 -5.16 9.46
CA ASN A 39 1.37 -5.92 9.43
C ASN A 39 1.76 -6.19 7.95
N PRO A 40 2.40 -5.21 7.28
CA PRO A 40 2.60 -5.26 5.84
C PRO A 40 3.58 -6.38 5.47
N ASN A 41 3.13 -7.25 4.58
CA ASN A 41 3.90 -8.41 4.11
C ASN A 41 4.02 -8.48 2.58
N LEU A 42 3.38 -7.54 1.86
CA LEU A 42 3.35 -7.56 0.40
C LEU A 42 4.75 -7.36 -0.20
N ALA A 43 5.61 -6.55 0.43
CA ALA A 43 7.00 -6.37 -0.01
C ALA A 43 7.75 -7.71 -0.15
N VAL A 44 7.63 -8.57 0.86
CA VAL A 44 8.26 -9.89 0.87
C VAL A 44 7.58 -10.82 -0.15
N SER A 45 6.26 -10.79 -0.26
CA SER A 45 5.53 -11.57 -1.29
C SER A 45 5.86 -11.14 -2.73
N LEU A 46 6.23 -9.88 -2.94
CA LEU A 46 6.75 -9.36 -4.21
C LEU A 46 8.22 -9.77 -4.44
N GLY A 47 8.89 -10.39 -3.47
CA GLY A 47 10.28 -10.85 -3.61
C GLY A 47 11.33 -9.82 -3.27
N LEU A 48 11.00 -8.77 -2.50
CA LEU A 48 12.03 -7.96 -1.85
C LEU A 48 12.67 -8.76 -0.73
N ASP A 49 13.98 -8.60 -0.56
CA ASP A 49 14.64 -9.09 0.65
C ASP A 49 14.14 -8.32 1.89
N ARG A 50 14.26 -8.95 3.06
CA ARG A 50 13.75 -8.41 4.32
C ARG A 50 14.35 -7.05 4.65
N VAL A 51 15.64 -6.86 4.39
CA VAL A 51 16.33 -5.59 4.68
C VAL A 51 15.72 -4.45 3.87
N LYS A 52 15.46 -4.66 2.57
CA LYS A 52 14.80 -3.67 1.72
C LYS A 52 13.33 -3.46 2.10
N ALA A 53 12.64 -4.52 2.51
CA ALA A 53 11.24 -4.44 2.96
C ALA A 53 11.09 -3.63 4.26
N ASP A 54 11.99 -3.84 5.22
CA ASP A 54 11.98 -3.16 6.52
C ASP A 54 12.34 -1.67 6.41
N ALA A 55 13.11 -1.30 5.38
CA ALA A 55 13.51 0.06 5.08
C ALA A 55 12.47 0.88 4.29
N ILE A 56 11.30 0.31 3.97
CA ILE A 56 10.25 1.06 3.25
C ILE A 56 9.57 2.02 4.21
N GLU A 57 9.62 3.31 3.88
CA GLU A 57 8.90 4.34 4.61
C GLU A 57 7.40 4.31 4.23
N PRO A 58 6.48 4.17 5.20
CA PRO A 58 5.06 4.20 4.93
C PRO A 58 4.57 5.63 4.64
N VAL A 59 3.51 5.73 3.85
CA VAL A 59 2.82 7.00 3.59
C VAL A 59 2.19 7.50 4.91
N PRO A 60 2.53 8.72 5.37
CA PRO A 60 1.92 9.33 6.55
C PRO A 60 0.40 9.53 6.38
N HIS A 61 -0.35 9.25 7.44
CA HIS A 61 -1.80 9.51 7.47
C HIS A 61 -2.16 11.00 7.43
N SER A 62 -1.21 11.89 7.72
CA SER A 62 -1.43 13.34 7.73
C SER A 62 -1.74 13.94 6.36
N PHE A 63 -1.49 13.21 5.27
CA PHE A 63 -1.80 13.68 3.93
C PHE A 63 -3.28 13.56 3.56
N SER A 64 -4.10 12.88 4.36
CA SER A 64 -5.51 12.64 4.08
C SER A 64 -6.40 13.29 5.14
N HIS A 65 -7.31 14.16 4.69
CA HIS A 65 -8.37 14.74 5.51
C HIS A 65 -9.69 14.06 5.19
N HIS A 66 -10.34 13.54 6.22
CA HIS A 66 -11.67 12.95 6.10
C HIS A 66 -12.72 14.03 6.32
N GLY A 67 -13.63 14.17 5.36
CA GLY A 67 -14.71 15.14 5.42
C GLY A 67 -16.02 14.59 4.88
N LYS A 68 -17.00 15.47 4.78
CA LYS A 68 -18.20 15.25 3.97
C LYS A 68 -18.20 16.26 2.83
N ASN A 69 -18.49 15.80 1.63
CA ASN A 69 -18.74 16.70 0.51
C ASN A 69 -20.10 17.43 0.70
N ALA A 70 -20.44 18.34 -0.22
CA ALA A 70 -21.67 19.12 -0.18
C ALA A 70 -22.95 18.25 -0.11
N ASP A 71 -22.88 17.01 -0.61
CA ASP A 71 -23.98 16.04 -0.64
C ASP A 71 -24.03 15.16 0.63
N GLY A 72 -23.15 15.41 1.61
CA GLY A 72 -23.05 14.66 2.85
C GLY A 72 -22.34 13.30 2.74
N ALA A 73 -21.80 12.96 1.58
CA ALA A 73 -21.02 11.73 1.36
C ALA A 73 -19.60 11.89 1.90
N TYR A 74 -19.04 10.80 2.45
CA TYR A 74 -17.66 10.78 2.93
C TYR A 74 -16.70 11.09 1.79
N SER A 75 -15.87 12.11 1.97
CA SER A 75 -14.79 12.49 1.07
C SER A 75 -13.44 12.32 1.78
N VAL A 76 -12.43 11.98 0.98
CA VAL A 76 -11.03 12.04 1.39
C VAL A 76 -10.37 13.07 0.48
N GLU A 77 -9.90 14.15 1.06
CA GLU A 77 -9.09 15.16 0.37
C GLU A 77 -7.62 14.92 0.72
N LEU A 78 -6.77 14.96 -0.31
CA LEU A 78 -5.34 14.83 -0.14
C LEU A 78 -4.68 16.20 -0.24
N ASP A 79 -3.81 16.50 0.72
CA ASP A 79 -3.00 17.74 0.71
C ASP A 79 -1.94 17.73 -0.39
N VAL A 80 -1.59 16.54 -0.87
CA VAL A 80 -0.55 16.28 -1.87
C VAL A 80 -1.13 15.44 -2.99
N THR A 81 -0.59 15.59 -4.20
CA THR A 81 -1.06 14.81 -5.33
C THR A 81 -0.71 13.32 -5.16
N PRO A 82 -1.54 12.39 -5.67
CA PRO A 82 -1.17 10.97 -5.70
C PRO A 82 0.18 10.72 -6.39
N GLU A 83 0.49 11.49 -7.43
CA GLU A 83 1.76 11.42 -8.15
C GLU A 83 2.95 11.77 -7.25
N ASP A 84 2.84 12.82 -6.43
CA ASP A 84 3.87 13.20 -5.46
C ASP A 84 4.05 12.15 -4.36
N ILE A 85 2.95 11.53 -3.90
CA ILE A 85 3.00 10.42 -2.93
C ILE A 85 3.78 9.25 -3.54
N VAL A 86 3.45 8.85 -4.77
CA VAL A 86 4.15 7.75 -5.45
C VAL A 86 5.61 8.10 -5.69
N ALA A 87 5.93 9.33 -6.09
CA ALA A 87 7.31 9.76 -6.33
C ALA A 87 8.16 9.74 -5.04
N ARG A 88 7.56 10.09 -3.90
CA ARG A 88 8.28 10.19 -2.62
C ARG A 88 8.34 8.88 -1.83
N TYR A 89 7.25 8.12 -1.82
CA TYR A 89 7.09 6.93 -0.96
C TYR A 89 7.04 5.63 -1.76
N GLY A 90 6.95 5.69 -3.09
CA GLY A 90 6.92 4.53 -3.95
C GLY A 90 8.24 3.77 -3.90
N LYS A 91 8.21 2.51 -3.48
CA LYS A 91 9.36 1.62 -3.52
C LYS A 91 9.32 0.76 -4.78
N ALA A 92 10.36 0.84 -5.60
CA ALA A 92 10.54 -0.10 -6.69
C ALA A 92 10.63 -1.54 -6.17
N ALA A 93 9.76 -2.39 -6.71
CA ALA A 93 9.72 -3.83 -6.51
C ALA A 93 9.99 -4.53 -7.85
N PRO A 94 10.40 -5.80 -7.86
CA PRO A 94 10.77 -6.42 -9.12
C PRO A 94 9.55 -6.63 -10.06
N ASP A 95 9.81 -6.94 -11.33
CA ASP A 95 8.83 -7.03 -12.44
C ASP A 95 8.05 -5.74 -12.77
N GLY A 96 8.57 -4.56 -12.42
CA GLY A 96 7.90 -3.29 -12.74
C GLY A 96 6.77 -2.92 -11.77
N VAL A 97 6.76 -3.52 -10.58
CA VAL A 97 5.84 -3.13 -9.51
C VAL A 97 6.42 -1.95 -8.75
N THR A 98 5.61 -0.93 -8.47
CA THR A 98 5.91 0.10 -7.47
C THR A 98 5.03 -0.17 -6.25
N LEU A 99 5.62 -0.28 -5.07
CA LEU A 99 4.92 -0.57 -3.82
C LEU A 99 4.76 0.70 -2.98
N LEU A 100 3.54 0.96 -2.51
CA LEU A 100 3.25 1.88 -1.43
C LEU A 100 2.80 1.12 -0.19
N LEU A 101 3.34 1.50 0.97
CA LEU A 101 2.83 1.04 2.26
C LEU A 101 1.96 2.15 2.86
N ILE A 102 0.73 1.82 3.23
CA ILE A 102 -0.18 2.74 3.91
C ILE A 102 -0.36 2.23 5.34
N GLY A 103 -0.03 3.07 6.32
CA GLY A 103 -0.37 2.82 7.71
C GLY A 103 0.39 1.68 8.39
N ARG A 104 1.70 1.86 8.56
CA ARG A 104 2.38 1.17 9.65
C ARG A 104 1.93 1.85 10.95
N VAL A 105 1.26 1.11 11.82
CA VAL A 105 1.06 1.59 13.20
C VAL A 105 2.44 1.55 13.85
N GLU A 106 2.95 2.72 14.25
CA GLU A 106 4.15 2.82 15.08
C GLU A 106 4.01 1.86 16.28
N PRO A 107 5.03 1.05 16.63
CA PRO A 107 4.97 0.10 17.76
C PRO A 107 4.60 0.75 19.11
N HIS A 108 4.67 2.07 19.19
CA HIS A 108 4.41 2.89 20.37
C HIS A 108 2.91 3.02 20.75
N GLN A 109 1.97 2.44 20.00
CA GLN A 109 0.53 2.52 20.31
C GLN A 109 -0.19 1.16 20.47
N ALA A 110 0.55 0.08 20.74
CA ALA A 110 -0.04 -1.17 21.23
C ALA A 110 0.06 -1.23 22.76
N GLY A 111 -0.68 -0.38 23.47
CA GLY A 111 -0.66 -0.37 24.93
C GLY A 111 -1.28 0.85 25.62
N ALA A 112 -2.45 1.31 25.18
CA ALA A 112 -3.30 2.19 25.99
C ALA A 112 -4.73 2.11 25.45
N GLY A 113 -5.52 1.20 25.99
CA GLY A 113 -6.93 1.00 25.68
C GLY A 113 -7.48 -0.15 26.50
#